data_AF-A0A0N4UGP5-F1
#
_entry.id   AF-A0A0N4UGP5-F1
#
_cell.length_a   1.000
_cell.length_b   1.000
_cell.length_c   1.000
_cell.angle_alpha   90.00
_cell.angle_beta   90.00
_cell.angle_gamma   90.00
#
_symmetry.space_group_name_H-M   'P 1'
#
loop_
_entity.id
_entity.type
_entity.pdbx_description
1 polymer ?
#
loop_
_entity_poly.entity_id
_entity_poly.type
_entity_poly.pdbx_seq_one_letter_code
_entity_poly.pdbx_strand_id
1 'polypeptide(L)'
;MNFDISNTDHVKPVKLLDRISFVCPDPNLQADKYEYTKLYAVSKEGYDNCELQNEKLIGVCKSSNKQSIISIVFRDFSPLPGAVEFQPGQSYYIITTSDGTEEGIDNRSGGLCYTRHMKIKFEIHSGNLFFFKSF
;
A
#
# COMPACT_ATOMS: atom_id res chain seq x y z
N MET A 1 10.51 -10.21 7.05
CA MET A 1 11.24 -9.17 6.31
C MET A 1 12.02 -8.34 7.33
N ASN A 2 13.33 -8.17 7.17
CA ASN A 2 14.07 -7.16 7.94
C ASN A 2 13.96 -5.85 7.17
N PHE A 3 13.32 -4.85 7.77
CA PHE A 3 13.32 -3.49 7.25
C PHE A 3 14.34 -2.70 8.06
N ASP A 4 15.33 -2.16 7.35
CA ASP A 4 16.36 -1.32 7.92
C ASP A 4 15.72 -0.03 8.44
N ILE A 5 15.85 0.22 9.74
CA ILE A 5 15.18 1.29 10.50
C ILE A 5 15.78 2.68 10.17
N SER A 6 16.65 2.78 9.16
CA SER A 6 17.43 3.98 8.85
C SER A 6 16.79 4.91 7.80
N ASN A 7 15.49 4.82 7.51
CA ASN A 7 14.85 5.80 6.63
C ASN A 7 13.55 6.30 7.25
N THR A 8 13.62 7.53 7.77
CA THR A 8 12.52 8.36 8.27
C THR A 8 11.31 8.28 7.35
N ASP A 9 10.27 7.59 7.84
CA ASP A 9 9.03 7.19 7.17
C ASP A 9 9.26 6.52 5.81
N HIS A 10 8.61 5.39 5.53
CA HIS A 10 8.70 4.75 4.23
C HIS A 10 8.05 5.63 3.16
N VAL A 11 8.74 6.68 2.71
CA VAL A 11 8.31 7.66 1.72
C VAL A 11 8.91 7.26 0.39
N LYS A 12 8.06 7.03 -0.60
CA LYS A 12 8.46 6.61 -1.93
C LYS A 12 7.97 7.64 -2.96
N PRO A 13 8.87 8.42 -3.58
CA PRO A 13 8.49 9.22 -4.73
C PRO A 13 8.19 8.30 -5.92
N VAL A 14 7.10 8.59 -6.61
CA VAL A 14 6.64 7.86 -7.82
C VAL A 14 6.11 8.87 -8.84
N LYS A 15 6.15 8.52 -10.12
CA LYS A 15 5.56 9.32 -11.19
C LYS A 15 4.21 8.75 -11.60
N LEU A 16 3.39 9.57 -12.24
CA LEU A 16 2.24 9.04 -12.98
C LEU A 16 2.68 7.96 -13.98
N LEU A 17 1.85 6.93 -14.10
CA LEU A 17 2.03 5.70 -14.88
C LEU A 17 3.10 4.74 -14.35
N ASP A 18 3.82 5.09 -13.27
CA ASP A 18 4.68 4.11 -12.60
C ASP A 18 3.83 2.95 -12.05
N ARG A 19 4.47 1.80 -11.98
CA ARG A 19 3.90 0.59 -11.38
C ARG A 19 4.74 0.17 -10.19
N ILE A 20 4.07 -0.09 -9.07
CA ILE A 20 4.66 -0.71 -7.89
C ILE A 20 3.96 -2.03 -7.60
N SER A 21 4.75 -2.99 -7.12
CA SER A 21 4.28 -4.31 -6.74
C SER A 21 4.66 -4.60 -5.29
N PHE A 22 3.67 -5.01 -4.50
CA PHE A 22 3.84 -5.56 -3.17
C PHE A 22 3.87 -7.08 -3.29
N VAL A 23 4.97 -7.68 -2.85
CA VAL A 23 5.13 -9.14 -2.86
C VAL A 23 4.57 -9.66 -1.54
N CYS A 24 3.52 -10.48 -1.62
CA CYS A 24 2.99 -11.16 -0.44
C CYS A 24 4.01 -12.16 0.12
N PRO A 25 3.91 -12.53 1.40
CA PRO A 25 4.76 -13.54 2.01
C PRO A 25 4.83 -14.81 1.16
N ASP A 26 6.03 -15.40 1.04
CA ASP A 26 6.19 -16.68 0.37
C ASP A 26 5.77 -17.79 1.35
N PRO A 27 4.73 -18.59 1.01
CA PRO A 27 4.28 -19.66 1.87
C PRO A 27 5.34 -20.74 2.14
N ASN A 28 6.30 -20.94 1.22
CA ASN A 28 7.33 -21.95 1.38
C ASN A 28 8.44 -21.52 2.36
N LEU A 29 8.59 -20.21 2.58
CA LEU A 29 9.58 -19.66 3.53
C LEU A 29 9.04 -19.58 4.96
N GLN A 30 7.73 -19.68 5.15
CA GLN A 30 7.05 -19.59 6.46
C GLN A 30 6.05 -20.73 6.62
N ALA A 31 6.53 -21.97 6.48
CA ALA A 31 5.70 -23.19 6.50
C ALA A 31 4.80 -23.30 7.74
N ASP A 32 5.20 -22.72 8.87
CA ASP A 32 4.51 -22.90 10.15
C ASP A 32 3.49 -21.80 10.46
N LYS A 33 3.52 -20.65 9.75
CA LYS A 33 2.57 -19.54 9.92
C LYS A 33 2.68 -18.53 8.77
N TYR A 34 1.76 -18.63 7.81
CA TYR A 34 1.61 -17.62 6.77
C TYR A 34 1.11 -16.30 7.39
N GLU A 35 1.72 -15.17 7.01
CA GLU A 35 1.29 -13.84 7.48
C GLU A 35 0.17 -13.31 6.59
N TYR A 36 -1.05 -13.27 7.12
CA TYR A 36 -2.24 -12.80 6.41
C TYR A 36 -2.38 -11.29 6.53
N THR A 37 -2.50 -10.59 5.41
CA THR A 37 -2.58 -9.12 5.41
C THR A 37 -3.51 -8.57 4.34
N LYS A 38 -4.24 -7.51 4.67
CA LYS A 38 -4.89 -6.63 3.71
C LYS A 38 -4.18 -5.28 3.64
N LEU A 39 -4.00 -4.79 2.42
CA LEU A 39 -3.46 -3.46 2.14
C LEU A 39 -4.61 -2.52 1.81
N TYR A 40 -4.63 -1.36 2.46
CA TYR A 40 -5.64 -0.32 2.25
C TYR A 40 -4.97 1.01 1.97
N ALA A 41 -5.49 1.75 0.99
CA ALA A 41 -5.25 3.17 0.90
C ALA A 41 -6.16 3.90 1.89
N VAL A 42 -5.60 4.85 2.64
CA VAL A 42 -6.30 5.57 3.72
C VAL A 42 -6.03 7.08 3.65
N SER A 43 -6.80 7.85 4.43
CA SER A 43 -6.52 9.26 4.67
C SER A 43 -5.17 9.46 5.40
N LYS A 44 -4.65 10.70 5.41
CA LYS A 44 -3.47 11.05 6.21
C LYS A 44 -3.69 10.75 7.70
N GLU A 45 -4.87 11.06 8.22
CA GLU A 45 -5.22 10.79 9.62
C GLU A 45 -5.22 9.28 9.92
N GLY A 46 -5.79 8.47 9.01
CA GLY A 46 -5.74 7.00 9.12
C GLY A 46 -4.32 6.45 9.10
N TYR A 47 -3.41 7.04 8.31
CA TYR A 47 -2.00 6.67 8.27
C TYR A 47 -1.25 7.02 9.57
N ASP A 48 -1.54 8.19 10.15
CA ASP A 48 -0.92 8.66 11.39
C ASP A 48 -1.39 7.81 12.58
N ASN A 49 -2.68 7.50 12.63
CA ASN A 49 -3.33 6.76 13.74
C ASN A 49 -3.35 5.24 13.54
N CYS A 50 -2.88 4.72 12.40
CA CYS A 50 -3.01 3.31 12.03
C CYS A 50 -4.46 2.81 12.08
N GLU A 51 -5.38 3.55 11.45
CA GLU A 51 -6.81 3.24 11.41
C GLU A 51 -7.34 3.31 9.98
N LEU A 52 -8.29 2.41 9.66
CA LEU A 52 -8.97 2.40 8.37
C LEU A 52 -10.02 3.52 8.30
N GLN A 53 -9.55 4.71 7.92
CA GLN A 53 -10.37 5.90 7.66
C GLN A 53 -10.40 6.24 6.16
N ASN A 54 -11.61 6.39 5.60
CA ASN A 54 -11.85 6.62 4.17
C ASN A 54 -11.14 5.59 3.28
N GLU A 55 -11.22 4.32 3.67
CA GLU A 55 -10.38 3.26 3.14
C GLU A 55 -10.79 2.80 1.73
N LYS A 56 -9.79 2.45 0.93
CA LYS A 56 -9.95 1.71 -0.33
C LYS A 56 -9.07 0.47 -0.32
N LEU A 57 -9.66 -0.70 -0.55
CA LEU A 57 -8.92 -1.95 -0.59
C LEU A 57 -7.99 -1.97 -1.80
N ILE A 58 -6.72 -2.24 -1.56
CA ILE A 58 -5.67 -2.31 -2.58
C ILE A 58 -5.38 -3.77 -2.97
N GLY A 59 -5.34 -4.66 -1.99
CA GLY A 59 -5.12 -6.07 -2.24
C GLY A 59 -5.08 -6.90 -0.97
N VAL A 60 -5.10 -8.22 -1.14
CA VAL A 60 -5.19 -9.18 -0.06
C VAL A 60 -4.13 -10.27 -0.25
N CYS A 61 -3.28 -10.45 0.76
CA CYS A 61 -2.38 -11.58 0.89
C CYS A 61 -3.04 -12.64 1.78
N LYS A 62 -3.69 -13.62 1.14
CA LYS A 62 -4.41 -14.72 1.82
C LYS A 62 -4.05 -16.11 1.29
N SER A 63 -3.13 -16.20 0.32
CA SER A 63 -2.81 -17.46 -0.33
C SER A 63 -1.59 -18.09 0.33
N SER A 64 -1.84 -19.05 1.22
CA SER A 64 -0.81 -19.88 1.84
C SER A 64 -0.26 -20.98 0.92
N ASN A 65 -0.71 -21.04 -0.34
CA ASN A 65 -0.29 -22.08 -1.29
C ASN A 65 0.58 -21.55 -2.45
N LYS A 66 0.49 -20.25 -2.76
CA LYS A 66 1.22 -19.63 -3.88
C LYS A 66 1.64 -18.21 -3.55
N GLN A 67 2.87 -17.85 -3.91
CA GLN A 67 3.33 -16.46 -3.84
C GLN A 67 2.42 -15.58 -4.69
N SER A 68 1.90 -14.52 -4.08
CA SER A 68 0.97 -13.58 -4.70
C SER A 68 1.59 -12.19 -4.77
N ILE A 69 1.22 -11.41 -5.78
CA ILE A 69 1.72 -10.05 -5.98
C ILE A 69 0.53 -9.12 -6.14
N ILE A 70 0.52 -8.03 -5.37
CA ILE A 70 -0.46 -6.95 -5.48
C ILE A 70 0.22 -5.81 -6.25
N SER A 71 -0.34 -5.39 -7.37
CA SER A 71 0.22 -4.27 -8.16
C SER A 71 -0.68 -3.05 -8.13
N ILE A 72 -0.06 -1.88 -8.00
CA ILE A 72 -0.70 -0.58 -8.15
C ILE A 72 -0.06 0.12 -9.35
N VAL A 73 -0.90 0.76 -10.16
CA VAL A 73 -0.47 1.69 -11.20
C VAL A 73 -0.94 3.08 -10.81
N PHE A 74 -0.01 4.04 -10.75
CA PHE A 74 -0.30 5.41 -10.33
C PHE A 74 -0.91 6.18 -11.50
N ARG A 75 -2.23 6.13 -11.64
CA ARG A 75 -2.97 6.82 -12.71
C ARG A 75 -3.93 7.85 -12.14
N ASP A 76 -4.07 8.94 -12.86
CA ASP A 76 -4.97 10.06 -12.58
C ASP A 76 -6.44 9.74 -12.89
N PHE A 77 -6.70 8.80 -13.79
CA PHE A 77 -8.03 8.28 -14.08
C PHE A 77 -8.05 6.74 -14.05
N SER A 78 -9.01 6.17 -13.32
CA SER A 78 -9.18 4.72 -13.25
C SER A 78 -10.45 4.26 -13.98
N PRO A 79 -10.37 3.31 -14.92
CA PRO A 79 -11.57 2.69 -15.50
C PRO A 79 -12.32 1.81 -14.49
N LEU A 80 -11.71 1.49 -13.34
CA LEU A 80 -12.34 0.72 -12.26
C LEU A 80 -13.04 1.67 -11.28
N PRO A 81 -14.38 1.59 -11.14
CA PRO A 81 -15.12 2.37 -10.16
C PRO A 81 -14.60 2.10 -8.74
N GLY A 82 -14.44 3.16 -7.95
CA GLY A 82 -14.01 3.06 -6.55
C GLY A 82 -12.52 2.83 -6.33
N ALA A 83 -11.72 2.60 -7.38
CA ALA A 83 -10.27 2.55 -7.27
C ALA A 83 -9.68 3.91 -6.83
N VAL A 84 -8.43 3.88 -6.37
CA VAL A 84 -7.71 5.12 -6.04
C VAL A 84 -7.28 5.81 -7.33
N GLU A 85 -7.48 7.12 -7.38
CA GLU A 85 -6.99 8.00 -8.45
C GLU A 85 -5.88 8.87 -7.88
N PHE A 86 -4.76 8.92 -8.59
CA PHE A 86 -3.51 9.52 -8.13
C PHE A 86 -3.22 10.81 -8.88
N GLN A 87 -3.04 11.91 -8.14
CA GLN A 87 -2.81 13.23 -8.72
C GLN A 87 -1.38 13.71 -8.44
N PRO A 88 -0.69 14.32 -9.41
CA PRO A 88 0.60 14.94 -9.19
C PRO A 88 0.58 15.98 -8.06
N GLY A 89 1.66 16.04 -7.28
CA GLY A 89 1.80 16.95 -6.14
C GLY A 89 1.06 16.50 -4.88
N GLN A 90 0.34 15.37 -4.92
CA GLN A 90 -0.35 14.83 -3.75
C GLN A 90 0.40 13.64 -3.13
N SER A 91 0.12 13.39 -1.85
CA SER A 91 0.62 12.24 -1.11
C SER A 91 -0.50 11.23 -0.86
N TYR A 92 -0.20 9.95 -1.02
CA TYR A 92 -1.12 8.85 -0.77
C TYR A 92 -0.52 7.87 0.22
N TYR A 93 -1.36 7.26 1.04
CA TYR A 93 -0.92 6.46 2.17
C TYR A 93 -1.50 5.07 2.08
N ILE A 94 -0.65 4.04 2.21
CA ILE A 94 -1.07 2.64 2.26
C ILE A 94 -0.63 2.04 3.57
N ILE A 95 -1.55 1.35 4.25
CA ILE A 95 -1.29 0.68 5.53
C ILE A 95 -1.85 -0.74 5.53
N THR A 96 -1.44 -1.52 6.53
CA THR A 96 -2.14 -2.75 6.93
C THR A 96 -2.43 -2.73 8.43
N THR A 97 -3.71 -2.88 8.78
CA THR A 97 -4.17 -3.00 10.18
C THR A 97 -4.37 -4.46 10.59
N SER A 98 -4.11 -5.41 9.69
CA SER A 98 -4.07 -6.85 10.00
C SER A 98 -2.97 -7.11 11.04
N ASP A 99 -3.13 -8.09 11.92
CA ASP A 99 -2.09 -8.48 12.90
C ASP A 99 -1.20 -9.64 12.40
N GLY A 100 -1.42 -10.10 11.17
CA GLY A 100 -0.69 -11.21 10.54
C GLY A 100 -1.37 -12.57 10.70
N THR A 101 -2.42 -12.67 11.53
CA THR A 101 -3.22 -13.89 11.68
C THR A 101 -4.41 -13.89 10.73
N GLU A 102 -4.97 -15.06 10.46
CA GLU A 102 -6.18 -15.18 9.63
C GLU A 102 -7.39 -14.55 10.33
N GLU A 103 -7.48 -14.69 11.66
CA GLU A 103 -8.55 -14.13 12.49
C GLU A 103 -8.49 -12.59 12.55
N GLY A 104 -7.29 -12.03 12.65
CA GLY A 104 -7.06 -10.59 12.72
C GLY A 104 -6.89 -9.91 11.37
N ILE A 105 -7.11 -10.62 10.25
CA ILE A 105 -6.92 -10.06 8.90
C ILE A 105 -7.82 -8.84 8.64
N ASP A 106 -9.00 -8.82 9.26
CA ASP A 106 -10.04 -7.79 9.11
C ASP A 106 -10.03 -6.71 10.21
N ASN A 107 -9.00 -6.70 11.07
CA ASN A 107 -8.82 -5.65 12.05
C ASN A 107 -8.79 -4.27 11.35
N ARG A 108 -9.51 -3.31 11.93
CA ARG A 108 -9.66 -1.95 11.37
C ARG A 108 -8.74 -0.89 11.99
N SER A 109 -7.95 -1.27 13.00
CA SER A 109 -7.10 -0.37 13.78
C SER A 109 -5.87 -1.13 14.30
N GLY A 110 -4.73 -0.44 14.40
CA GLY A 110 -3.49 -0.94 14.97
C GLY A 110 -2.78 -1.97 14.10
N GLY A 111 -2.70 -3.21 14.58
CA GLY A 111 -2.08 -4.34 13.87
C GLY A 111 -0.62 -4.11 13.48
N LEU A 112 -0.24 -4.61 12.31
CA LEU A 112 1.11 -4.51 11.74
C LEU A 112 1.51 -3.07 11.40
N CYS A 113 0.56 -2.17 11.11
CA CYS A 113 0.83 -0.74 10.96
C CYS A 113 1.45 -0.16 12.22
N TYR A 114 0.89 -0.49 13.39
CA TYR A 114 1.38 0.02 14.67
C TYR A 114 2.58 -0.77 15.19
N THR A 115 2.49 -2.10 15.17
CA THR A 115 3.49 -2.99 15.80
C THR A 115 4.77 -3.17 14.99
N ARG A 116 4.71 -3.05 13.66
CA ARG A 116 5.84 -3.26 12.75
C ARG A 116 6.04 -2.13 11.74
N HIS A 117 5.39 -0.98 11.95
CA HIS A 117 5.46 0.16 11.05
C HIS A 117 5.16 -0.20 9.58
N MET A 118 4.27 -1.17 9.33
CA MET A 118 3.86 -1.55 7.97
C MET A 118 2.88 -0.53 7.39
N LYS A 119 3.44 0.63 7.05
CA LYS A 119 2.77 1.77 6.44
C LYS A 119 3.74 2.47 5.48
N ILE A 120 3.23 2.92 4.34
CA ILE A 120 4.04 3.56 3.30
C ILE A 120 3.33 4.80 2.76
N LYS A 121 4.10 5.87 2.52
CA LYS A 121 3.65 7.10 1.90
C LYS A 121 4.20 7.16 0.47
N PHE A 122 3.34 7.42 -0.50
CA PHE A 122 3.71 7.70 -1.88
C PHE A 122 3.60 9.19 -2.16
N GLU A 123 4.65 9.78 -2.71
CA GLU A 123 4.66 11.16 -3.18
C GLU A 123 4.59 11.18 -4.70
N ILE A 124 3.45 11.61 -5.24
CA ILE A 124 3.16 11.52 -6.67
C ILE A 124 3.74 12.74 -7.38
N HIS A 125 4.55 12.49 -8.39
CA HIS A 125 5.13 13.50 -9.26
C HIS A 125 4.49 13.41 -10.64
N SER A 126 4.48 14.54 -11.36
CA SER A 126 4.09 14.54 -12.76
C SER A 126 4.99 13.58 -13.54
N GLY A 127 4.37 12.74 -14.37
CA GLY A 127 5.14 12.05 -15.42
C GLY A 127 5.74 13.09 -16.37
N ASN A 128 6.80 12.73 -17.11
CA ASN A 128 7.41 13.59 -18.13
C ASN A 128 6.50 13.83 -19.35
N LEU A 129 5.22 14.17 -19.14
CA LEU A 129 4.37 14.74 -20.15
C LEU A 129 4.62 16.26 -20.13
N PHE A 130 5.70 16.67 -20.80
CA PHE A 130 5.75 18.00 -21.39
C PHE A 130 4.60 18.07 -22.40
N PHE A 131 3.41 18.45 -21.93
CA PHE A 131 2.48 19.14 -22.80
C PHE A 131 3.22 20.42 -23.19
N PHE A 132 3.70 20.49 -24.43
CA PHE A 132 3.93 21.76 -25.08
C PHE A 132 2.64 22.56 -24.90
N LYS A 133 2.61 23.47 -23.92
CA LYS A 133 1.77 24.65 -24.03
C LYS A 133 2.40 25.44 -25.18
N SER A 134 1.96 25.15 -26.40
CA SER A 134 2.07 26.12 -27.47
C SER A 134 1.28 27.34 -27.01
N PHE A 135 2.01 28.41 -26.71
CA PHE A 135 1.55 29.73 -27.15
C PHE A 135 1.70 29.80 -28.67
#